data_AF-A0A1H9GJC2-F1
#
_entry.id   AF-A0A1H9GJC2-F1
#
_cell.length_a   1.000
_cell.length_b   1.000
_cell.length_c   1.000
_cell.angle_alpha   90.00
_cell.angle_beta   90.00
_cell.angle_gamma   90.00
#
_symmetry.space_group_name_H-M   'P 1'
#
loop_
_entity.id
_entity.type
_entity.pdbx_description
1 polymer ?
#
loop_
_entity_poly.entity_id
_entity_poly.type
_entity_poly.pdbx_seq_one_letter_code
_entity_poly.pdbx_strand_id
1 'polypeptide(L)'
;MAKTKGGSMPGKIVYEIVKFLLTAFVITTIVNIILMGPLKPHFNRKAKFSKFFVSPASNTVKTADNSYFEFQQGGGCAGYSSAFVLRHSGESINGEEAFKDVPFQMKGGIAFPKGITGFFKKRGIKMTACTGNFAALQNEIARGKPVIVVIRSFVGKSYLHFACITGYDEENIYFADSIKDWVNVEDNGNYYNRTIPVSEFKKLWNTSMLKMPLYRNMFYVMK
;
A
#
# COMPACT_ATOMS: atom_id res chain seq x y z
N MET A 1 1.10 60.56 -28.76
CA MET A 1 0.53 59.20 -28.94
C MET A 1 1.29 58.22 -28.06
N ALA A 2 0.68 57.71 -27.00
CA ALA A 2 1.18 56.54 -26.27
C ALA A 2 -0.03 55.77 -25.72
N LYS A 3 -0.50 54.77 -26.46
CA LYS A 3 -1.50 53.81 -25.97
C LYS A 3 -0.76 52.84 -25.04
N THR A 4 -0.82 53.07 -23.74
CA THR A 4 -0.48 52.05 -22.74
C THR A 4 -1.47 50.90 -22.88
N LYS A 5 -0.97 49.76 -23.38
CA LYS A 5 -1.73 48.51 -23.43
C LYS A 5 -1.97 48.04 -21.99
N GLY A 6 -3.12 48.41 -21.43
CA GLY A 6 -3.68 47.82 -20.22
C GLY A 6 -4.04 46.37 -20.47
N GLY A 7 -3.06 45.47 -20.41
CA GLY A 7 -3.33 44.04 -20.29
C GLY A 7 -4.12 43.81 -19.00
N SER A 8 -5.28 43.18 -19.10
CA SER A 8 -6.23 43.05 -17.99
C SER A 8 -5.53 42.46 -16.74
N MET A 9 -5.48 43.26 -15.69
CA MET A 9 -4.95 42.92 -14.37
C MET A 9 -5.36 41.51 -13.85
N PRO A 10 -6.60 41.03 -14.05
CA PRO A 10 -6.98 39.67 -13.65
C PRO A 10 -6.25 38.56 -14.42
N GLY A 11 -5.93 38.75 -15.70
CA GLY A 11 -5.25 37.72 -16.51
C GLY A 11 -3.81 37.44 -16.03
N LYS A 12 -3.11 38.48 -15.59
CA LYS A 12 -1.75 38.34 -15.02
C LYS A 12 -1.77 37.64 -13.66
N ILE A 13 -2.74 37.97 -12.80
CA ILE A 13 -2.88 37.35 -11.48
C ILE A 13 -3.20 35.85 -11.63
N VAL A 14 -4.15 35.50 -12.50
CA VAL A 14 -4.50 34.10 -12.78
C VAL A 14 -3.30 33.32 -13.30
N TYR A 15 -2.53 33.91 -14.23
CA TYR A 15 -1.32 33.28 -14.77
C TYR A 15 -0.28 32.98 -13.68
N GLU A 16 0.03 33.93 -12.80
CA GLU A 16 1.00 33.71 -11.72
C GLU A 16 0.53 32.66 -10.71
N ILE A 17 -0.77 32.63 -10.39
CA ILE A 17 -1.34 31.58 -9.53
C ILE A 17 -1.18 30.20 -10.18
N VAL A 18 -1.54 30.05 -11.46
CA VAL A 18 -1.41 28.78 -12.19
C VAL A 18 0.04 28.33 -12.24
N LYS A 19 0.97 29.24 -12.55
CA LYS A 19 2.41 28.97 -12.59
C LYS A 19 2.93 28.52 -11.21
N PHE A 20 2.50 29.17 -10.14
CA PHE A 20 2.85 28.78 -8.77
C PHE A 20 2.34 27.36 -8.43
N LEU A 21 1.07 27.07 -8.72
CA LEU A 21 0.47 25.77 -8.45
C LEU A 21 1.15 24.64 -9.26
N LEU A 22 1.45 24.88 -10.53
CA LEU A 22 2.20 23.92 -11.37
C LEU A 22 3.60 23.67 -10.81
N THR A 23 4.31 24.73 -10.43
CA THR A 23 5.66 24.62 -9.86
C THR A 23 5.63 23.83 -8.55
N ALA A 24 4.70 24.17 -7.65
CA ALA A 24 4.51 23.47 -6.39
C ALA A 24 4.17 21.98 -6.60
N PHE A 25 3.32 21.68 -7.58
CA PHE A 25 2.97 20.29 -7.95
C PHE A 25 4.18 19.50 -8.45
N VAL A 26 5.01 20.09 -9.31
CA VAL A 26 6.24 19.45 -9.83
C VAL A 26 7.23 19.18 -8.71
N ILE A 27 7.53 20.19 -7.88
CA ILE A 27 8.47 20.05 -6.75
C ILE A 27 7.99 18.97 -5.78
N THR A 28 6.71 19.01 -5.40
CA THR A 28 6.10 18.03 -4.49
C THR A 28 6.18 16.62 -5.08
N THR A 29 5.94 16.47 -6.38
CA THR A 29 6.02 15.18 -7.06
C THR A 29 7.45 14.62 -7.06
N ILE A 30 8.46 15.46 -7.33
CA ILE A 30 9.87 15.05 -7.31
C ILE A 30 10.29 14.59 -5.91
N VAL A 31 9.95 15.37 -4.89
CA VAL A 31 10.25 15.01 -3.48
C VAL A 31 9.58 13.68 -3.11
N ASN A 32 8.32 13.48 -3.50
CA ASN A 32 7.62 12.22 -3.26
C ASN A 32 8.29 11.04 -3.98
N ILE A 33 8.73 11.19 -5.23
CA ILE A 33 9.44 10.12 -5.94
C ILE A 33 10.75 9.75 -5.24
N ILE A 34 11.49 10.75 -4.72
CA ILE A 34 12.75 10.52 -4.01
C ILE A 34 12.51 9.74 -2.70
N LEU A 35 11.53 10.18 -1.90
CA LEU A 35 11.22 9.63 -0.57
C LEU A 35 10.44 8.31 -0.64
N MET A 36 9.34 8.31 -1.40
CA MET A 36 8.37 7.21 -1.47
C MET A 36 8.71 6.18 -2.56
N GLY A 37 9.57 6.55 -3.52
CA GLY A 37 9.88 5.72 -4.68
C GLY A 37 8.84 5.85 -5.80
N PRO A 38 9.19 5.49 -7.04
CA PRO A 38 8.26 5.57 -8.16
C PRO A 38 7.14 4.53 -8.05
N LEU A 39 5.92 4.91 -8.41
CA LEU A 39 4.78 3.98 -8.50
C LEU A 39 4.53 3.56 -9.94
N LYS A 40 4.27 2.27 -10.14
CA LYS A 40 3.81 1.75 -11.41
C LYS A 40 2.28 1.83 -11.50
N PRO A 41 1.70 2.49 -12.52
CA PRO A 41 0.28 2.39 -12.82
C PRO A 41 -0.13 0.93 -13.05
N HIS A 42 -1.16 0.46 -12.34
CA HIS A 42 -1.68 -0.90 -12.47
C HIS A 42 -3.20 -0.90 -12.40
N PHE A 43 -3.85 -1.03 -13.56
CA PHE A 43 -5.30 -0.89 -13.69
C PHE A 43 -5.87 -2.05 -14.49
N ASN A 44 -7.00 -2.57 -14.02
CA ASN A 44 -7.76 -3.59 -14.72
C ASN A 44 -9.21 -3.15 -14.85
N ARG A 45 -9.85 -3.53 -15.96
CA ARG A 45 -11.27 -3.21 -16.20
C ARG A 45 -12.21 -3.96 -15.27
N LYS A 46 -11.90 -5.23 -14.99
CA LYS A 46 -12.70 -6.12 -14.13
C LYS A 46 -11.81 -7.08 -13.34
N ALA A 47 -12.32 -7.51 -12.18
CA ALA A 47 -11.76 -8.65 -11.46
C ALA A 47 -12.07 -9.95 -12.21
N LYS A 48 -11.17 -10.92 -12.13
CA LYS A 48 -11.34 -12.26 -12.72
C LYS A 48 -12.29 -13.12 -11.90
N PHE A 49 -12.30 -12.94 -10.58
CA PHE A 49 -13.10 -13.69 -9.62
C PHE A 49 -13.85 -12.72 -8.71
N SER A 50 -15.03 -13.10 -8.23
CA SER A 50 -15.77 -12.30 -7.23
C SER A 50 -15.25 -12.56 -5.80
N LYS A 51 -14.65 -13.72 -5.57
CA LYS A 51 -13.99 -14.10 -4.33
C LYS A 51 -12.69 -14.85 -4.59
N PHE A 52 -11.72 -14.68 -3.71
CA PHE A 52 -10.46 -15.41 -3.74
C PHE A 52 -9.84 -15.40 -2.34
N PHE A 53 -9.35 -16.54 -1.88
CA PHE A 53 -8.67 -16.65 -0.59
C PHE A 53 -7.34 -17.37 -0.74
N VAL A 54 -6.28 -16.84 -0.13
CA VAL A 54 -4.97 -17.46 -0.13
C VAL A 54 -4.91 -18.43 1.07
N SER A 55 -5.28 -19.69 0.85
CA SER A 55 -5.29 -20.80 1.84
C SER A 55 -4.77 -22.09 1.21
N PRO A 56 -4.12 -22.99 1.98
CA PRO A 56 -3.70 -24.30 1.50
C PRO A 56 -4.83 -25.33 1.40
N ALA A 57 -6.04 -25.03 1.89
CA ALA A 57 -7.20 -25.94 1.80
C ALA A 57 -8.41 -25.31 1.10
N SER A 58 -8.87 -26.01 0.05
CA SER A 58 -9.97 -25.75 -0.88
C SER A 58 -9.73 -24.70 -1.97
N ASN A 59 -9.56 -25.19 -3.20
CA ASN A 59 -9.64 -24.52 -4.51
C ASN A 59 -8.77 -23.29 -4.80
N THR A 60 -7.84 -22.91 -3.91
CA THR A 60 -6.79 -21.91 -4.19
C THR A 60 -5.45 -22.27 -3.54
N VAL A 61 -4.41 -21.56 -3.99
CA VAL A 61 -2.96 -21.89 -3.93
C VAL A 61 -2.46 -22.44 -2.58
N LYS A 62 -1.71 -23.56 -2.64
CA LYS A 62 -0.93 -24.11 -1.52
C LYS A 62 0.01 -23.05 -0.94
N THR A 63 -0.27 -22.61 0.27
CA THR A 63 0.63 -21.79 1.07
C THR A 63 1.66 -22.69 1.72
N ALA A 64 2.86 -22.19 2.05
CA ALA A 64 3.75 -22.96 2.92
C ALA A 64 3.07 -23.20 4.28
N ASP A 65 3.21 -24.40 4.86
CA ASP A 65 2.57 -24.83 6.12
C ASP A 65 2.93 -23.95 7.35
N ASN A 66 3.85 -22.99 7.17
CA ASN A 66 4.42 -22.15 8.23
C ASN A 66 4.22 -20.63 8.02
N SER A 67 3.30 -20.20 7.15
CA SER A 67 2.92 -18.78 7.11
C SER A 67 2.08 -18.45 8.34
N TYR A 68 2.48 -17.43 9.12
CA TYR A 68 1.73 -16.92 10.27
C TYR A 68 1.81 -15.39 10.30
N PHE A 69 0.95 -14.72 11.05
CA PHE A 69 1.08 -13.29 11.34
C PHE A 69 1.67 -13.10 12.73
N GLU A 70 2.30 -11.95 12.96
CA GLU A 70 2.89 -11.57 14.23
C GLU A 70 2.42 -10.17 14.61
N PHE A 71 2.28 -9.92 15.90
CA PHE A 71 1.93 -8.60 16.39
C PHE A 71 3.17 -7.72 16.50
N GLN A 72 3.09 -6.52 15.91
CA GLN A 72 4.18 -5.56 15.93
C GLN A 72 4.31 -4.91 17.31
N GLN A 73 5.54 -4.49 17.62
CA GLN A 73 5.81 -3.49 18.66
C GLN A 73 6.17 -2.16 17.97
N GLY A 74 5.58 -1.06 18.43
CA GLY A 74 5.82 0.27 17.83
C GLY A 74 5.43 0.36 16.35
N GLY A 75 6.24 1.03 15.52
CA GLY A 75 5.96 1.31 14.10
C GLY A 75 6.23 0.18 13.09
N GLY A 76 6.37 -1.07 13.54
CA GLY A 76 6.91 -2.18 12.74
C GLY A 76 6.09 -2.68 11.54
N CYS A 77 4.90 -2.16 11.25
CA CYS A 77 3.95 -2.67 10.25
C CYS A 77 4.55 -3.08 8.90
N ALA A 78 5.50 -2.30 8.35
CA ALA A 78 6.15 -2.61 7.08
C ALA A 78 7.02 -3.88 7.13
N GLY A 79 7.77 -4.07 8.22
CA GLY A 79 8.59 -5.26 8.44
C GLY A 79 7.74 -6.51 8.63
N TYR A 80 6.74 -6.42 9.49
CA TYR A 80 5.84 -7.55 9.80
C TYR A 80 5.01 -7.97 8.58
N SER A 81 4.49 -7.02 7.80
CA SER A 81 3.84 -7.31 6.52
C SER A 81 4.81 -7.99 5.53
N SER A 82 6.05 -7.52 5.46
CA SER A 82 7.06 -8.10 4.57
C SER A 82 7.44 -9.53 5.00
N ALA A 83 7.58 -9.80 6.30
CA ALA A 83 7.84 -11.13 6.84
C ALA A 83 6.69 -12.10 6.54
N PHE A 84 5.43 -11.64 6.62
CA PHE A 84 4.28 -12.46 6.23
C PHE A 84 4.38 -12.90 4.76
N VAL A 85 4.66 -11.97 3.84
CA VAL A 85 4.82 -12.28 2.42
C VAL A 85 5.99 -13.22 2.13
N LEU A 86 7.12 -13.06 2.84
CA LEU A 86 8.28 -13.93 2.70
C LEU A 86 8.01 -15.36 3.18
N ARG A 87 7.39 -15.53 4.35
CA ARG A 87 6.96 -16.85 4.85
C ARG A 87 5.99 -17.53 3.90
N HIS A 88 5.07 -16.75 3.33
CA HIS A 88 4.16 -17.25 2.31
C HIS A 88 4.88 -17.76 1.04
N SER A 89 6.07 -17.24 0.78
CA SER A 89 6.93 -17.64 -0.34
C SER A 89 7.96 -18.71 0.05
N GLY A 90 7.90 -19.24 1.27
CA GLY A 90 8.78 -20.29 1.79
C GLY A 90 10.04 -19.80 2.52
N GLU A 91 10.24 -18.49 2.69
CA GLU A 91 11.38 -17.93 3.43
C GLU A 91 11.02 -17.75 4.91
N SER A 92 11.78 -18.42 5.80
CA SER A 92 11.58 -18.28 7.24
C SER A 92 12.25 -17.01 7.76
N ILE A 93 11.44 -16.06 8.21
CA ILE A 93 11.87 -14.81 8.86
C ILE A 93 10.77 -14.33 9.81
N ASN A 94 11.13 -13.79 10.96
CA ASN A 94 10.17 -13.18 11.88
C ASN A 94 9.97 -11.68 11.58
N GLY A 95 8.88 -11.11 12.12
CA GLY A 95 8.51 -9.73 11.87
C GLY A 95 9.53 -8.71 12.39
N GLU A 96 10.22 -9.01 13.50
CA GLU A 96 11.21 -8.12 14.11
C GLU A 96 12.51 -8.07 13.29
N GLU A 97 13.00 -9.21 12.81
CA GLU A 97 14.13 -9.31 11.89
C GLU A 97 13.86 -8.54 10.60
N ALA A 98 12.69 -8.76 9.99
CA ALA A 98 12.29 -8.01 8.80
C ALA A 98 12.18 -6.51 9.09
N PHE A 99 11.65 -6.13 10.24
CA PHE A 99 11.55 -4.74 10.66
C PHE A 99 12.92 -4.06 10.77
N LYS A 100 13.92 -4.70 11.39
CA LYS A 100 15.29 -4.17 11.51
C LYS A 100 15.97 -4.00 10.15
N ASP A 101 15.64 -4.85 9.19
CA ASP A 101 16.25 -4.89 7.87
C ASP A 101 15.61 -3.94 6.84
N VAL A 102 14.38 -3.49 7.08
CA VAL A 102 13.67 -2.58 6.16
C VAL A 102 14.39 -1.22 6.12
N PRO A 103 14.93 -0.80 4.96
CA PRO A 103 15.62 0.47 4.84
C PRO A 103 14.63 1.65 4.82
N PHE A 104 15.16 2.87 4.94
CA PHE A 104 14.37 4.12 4.85
C PHE A 104 13.26 4.21 5.89
N GLN A 105 13.61 3.93 7.15
CA GLN A 105 12.74 4.13 8.31
C GLN A 105 13.08 5.43 9.04
N MET A 106 12.06 6.10 9.56
CA MET A 106 12.21 7.20 10.52
C MET A 106 12.41 6.64 11.93
N LYS A 107 12.89 7.50 12.85
CA LYS A 107 12.87 7.19 14.30
C LYS A 107 11.45 6.79 14.71
N GLY A 108 11.32 5.66 15.41
CA GLY A 108 10.03 5.06 15.76
C GLY A 108 9.52 3.99 14.78
N GLY A 109 10.27 3.68 13.71
CA GLY A 109 10.01 2.53 12.84
C GLY A 109 9.10 2.80 11.64
N ILE A 110 8.71 4.05 11.42
CA ILE A 110 7.83 4.43 10.31
C ILE A 110 8.61 4.32 8.99
N ALA A 111 8.30 3.31 8.19
CA ALA A 111 8.94 3.07 6.90
C ALA A 111 8.31 3.90 5.78
N PHE A 112 9.15 4.49 4.93
CA PHE A 112 8.68 5.01 3.65
C PHE A 112 8.33 3.85 2.69
N PRO A 113 7.35 4.01 1.79
CA PRO A 113 7.02 3.02 0.77
C PRO A 113 8.19 2.43 -0.03
N LYS A 114 9.23 3.22 -0.30
CA LYS A 114 10.46 2.77 -0.96
C LYS A 114 11.20 1.71 -0.15
N GLY A 115 11.09 1.74 1.17
CA GLY A 115 11.69 0.80 2.11
C GLY A 115 11.36 -0.65 1.78
N ILE A 116 10.07 -0.95 1.52
CA ILE A 116 9.62 -2.30 1.15
C ILE A 116 10.31 -2.77 -0.14
N THR A 117 10.32 -1.96 -1.20
CA THR A 117 11.00 -2.37 -2.45
C THR A 117 12.50 -2.59 -2.25
N GLY A 118 13.16 -1.78 -1.41
CA GLY A 118 14.56 -1.95 -1.07
C GLY A 118 14.84 -3.22 -0.26
N PHE A 119 13.97 -3.54 0.70
CA PHE A 119 14.03 -4.74 1.53
C PHE A 119 13.99 -6.01 0.68
N PHE A 120 13.00 -6.15 -0.21
CA PHE A 120 12.89 -7.31 -1.10
C PHE A 120 14.02 -7.35 -2.14
N LYS A 121 14.45 -6.19 -2.67
CA LYS A 121 15.56 -6.13 -3.63
C LYS A 121 16.87 -6.68 -3.06
N LYS A 122 17.18 -6.41 -1.79
CA LYS A 122 18.38 -6.96 -1.12
C LYS A 122 18.37 -8.49 -1.04
N ARG A 123 17.18 -9.10 -1.08
CA ARG A 123 16.95 -10.56 -1.07
C ARG A 123 16.81 -11.15 -2.48
N GLY A 124 17.10 -10.38 -3.53
CA GLY A 124 16.95 -10.83 -4.92
C GLY A 124 15.50 -10.94 -5.41
N ILE A 125 14.52 -10.48 -4.61
CA ILE A 125 13.10 -10.59 -4.93
C ILE A 125 12.60 -9.29 -5.58
N LYS A 126 11.91 -9.43 -6.71
CA LYS A 126 11.36 -8.30 -7.46
C LYS A 126 10.00 -7.86 -6.91
N MET A 127 10.02 -6.90 -6.00
CA MET A 127 8.81 -6.24 -5.51
C MET A 127 8.53 -4.94 -6.28
N THR A 128 7.30 -4.76 -6.77
CA THR A 128 6.89 -3.54 -7.50
C THR A 128 5.86 -2.75 -6.70
N ALA A 129 6.17 -1.51 -6.34
CA ALA A 129 5.20 -0.57 -5.79
C ALA A 129 4.26 -0.06 -6.89
N CYS A 130 2.95 -0.18 -6.69
CA CYS A 130 1.92 0.15 -7.65
C CYS A 130 0.94 1.18 -7.11
N THR A 131 0.31 1.91 -8.02
CA THR A 131 -0.96 2.64 -7.79
C THR A 131 -1.99 2.12 -8.77
N GLY A 132 -3.22 1.92 -8.32
CA GLY A 132 -4.21 1.23 -9.15
C GLY A 132 -5.64 1.36 -8.71
N ASN A 133 -6.46 0.46 -9.26
CA ASN A 133 -7.86 0.31 -8.90
C ASN A 133 -8.11 -1.04 -8.21
N PHE A 134 -9.31 -1.16 -7.62
CA PHE A 134 -9.68 -2.33 -6.84
C PHE A 134 -9.66 -3.63 -7.65
N ALA A 135 -10.11 -3.59 -8.91
CA ALA A 135 -10.06 -4.74 -9.81
C ALA A 135 -8.62 -5.23 -10.08
N ALA A 136 -7.65 -4.34 -10.16
CA ALA A 136 -6.25 -4.71 -10.33
C ALA A 136 -5.71 -5.40 -9.06
N LEU A 137 -6.00 -4.84 -7.89
CA LEU A 137 -5.66 -5.45 -6.61
C LEU A 137 -6.24 -6.87 -6.47
N GLN A 138 -7.54 -7.03 -6.76
CA GLN A 138 -8.22 -8.33 -6.73
C GLN A 138 -7.56 -9.36 -7.66
N ASN A 139 -7.12 -8.92 -8.85
CA ASN A 139 -6.45 -9.79 -9.82
C ASN A 139 -5.04 -10.20 -9.38
N GLU A 140 -4.34 -9.35 -8.63
CA GLU A 140 -3.02 -9.67 -8.06
C GLU A 140 -3.14 -10.64 -6.88
N ILE A 141 -4.13 -10.43 -6.01
CA ILE A 141 -4.45 -11.40 -4.94
C ILE A 141 -4.83 -12.76 -5.56
N ALA A 142 -5.60 -12.75 -6.65
CA ALA A 142 -6.03 -13.96 -7.36
C ALA A 142 -4.90 -14.73 -8.06
N ARG A 143 -3.66 -14.25 -8.01
CA ARG A 143 -2.47 -15.03 -8.39
C ARG A 143 -2.00 -15.96 -7.28
N GLY A 144 -2.65 -15.93 -6.11
CA GLY A 144 -2.32 -16.79 -4.98
C GLY A 144 -1.13 -16.31 -4.15
N LYS A 145 -0.82 -15.02 -4.18
CA LYS A 145 0.20 -14.41 -3.32
C LYS A 145 -0.45 -13.31 -2.47
N PRO A 146 -0.13 -13.19 -1.18
CA PRO A 146 -0.55 -12.06 -0.37
C PRO A 146 -0.01 -10.75 -0.95
N VAL A 147 -0.81 -9.70 -0.88
CA VAL A 147 -0.47 -8.38 -1.41
C VAL A 147 -0.35 -7.39 -0.26
N ILE A 148 0.81 -6.74 -0.13
CA ILE A 148 0.97 -5.65 0.84
C ILE A 148 0.24 -4.43 0.30
N VAL A 149 -0.61 -3.81 1.11
CA VAL A 149 -1.27 -2.54 0.81
C VAL A 149 -0.84 -1.46 1.76
N VAL A 150 -0.97 -0.20 1.32
CA VAL A 150 -0.86 0.97 2.20
C VAL A 150 -2.25 1.54 2.38
N ILE A 151 -2.75 1.49 3.61
CA ILE A 151 -4.05 2.05 3.98
C ILE A 151 -3.85 3.17 5.01
N ARG A 152 -4.85 4.03 5.16
CA ARG A 152 -4.94 4.90 6.32
C ARG A 152 -5.27 4.06 7.56
N SER A 153 -4.74 4.44 8.71
CA SER A 153 -5.10 3.79 9.99
C SER A 153 -6.58 4.00 10.33
N PHE A 154 -7.11 5.18 10.00
CA PHE A 154 -8.51 5.54 10.20
C PHE A 154 -9.02 6.39 9.03
N VAL A 155 -10.32 6.28 8.72
CA VAL A 155 -10.94 7.10 7.68
C VAL A 155 -10.78 8.58 8.03
N GLY A 156 -10.29 9.37 7.07
CA GLY A 156 -10.07 10.81 7.22
C GLY A 156 -8.78 11.22 7.97
N LYS A 157 -7.97 10.26 8.44
CA LYS A 157 -6.65 10.55 9.04
C LYS A 157 -5.51 10.33 8.04
N SER A 158 -4.38 10.99 8.25
CA SER A 158 -3.19 10.89 7.39
C SER A 158 -2.18 9.82 7.81
N TYR A 159 -2.39 9.16 8.95
CA TYR A 159 -1.52 8.07 9.40
C TYR A 159 -1.68 6.87 8.47
N LEU A 160 -0.56 6.34 8.00
CA LEU A 160 -0.51 5.22 7.07
C LEU A 160 -0.12 3.94 7.81
N HIS A 161 -0.65 2.83 7.32
CA HIS A 161 -0.42 1.49 7.82
C HIS A 161 -0.14 0.54 6.65
N PHE A 162 0.84 -0.34 6.84
CA PHE A 162 1.10 -1.44 5.93
C PHE A 162 0.43 -2.70 6.48
N ALA A 163 -0.35 -3.36 5.64
CA ALA A 163 -0.98 -4.64 5.98
C ALA A 163 -0.97 -5.57 4.77
N CYS A 164 -1.05 -6.87 5.02
CA CYS A 164 -1.14 -7.88 3.97
C CYS A 164 -2.58 -8.28 3.73
N ILE A 165 -3.04 -8.20 2.48
CA ILE A 165 -4.31 -8.80 2.07
C ILE A 165 -4.07 -10.25 1.69
N THR A 166 -4.85 -11.14 2.28
CA THR A 166 -4.80 -12.59 2.08
C THR A 166 -6.04 -13.11 1.37
N GLY A 167 -7.06 -12.29 1.19
CA GLY A 167 -8.20 -12.65 0.35
C GLY A 167 -9.25 -11.56 0.26
N TYR A 168 -10.31 -11.87 -0.49
CA TYR A 168 -11.51 -11.07 -0.59
C TYR A 168 -12.72 -11.91 -0.98
N ASP A 169 -13.90 -11.38 -0.70
CA ASP A 169 -15.14 -11.76 -1.36
C ASP A 169 -15.87 -10.49 -1.85
N GLU A 170 -17.18 -10.63 -2.09
CA GLU A 170 -18.02 -9.56 -2.61
C GLU A 170 -18.23 -8.43 -1.58
N GLU A 171 -18.18 -8.76 -0.30
CA GLU A 171 -18.49 -7.86 0.81
C GLU A 171 -17.25 -7.44 1.61
N ASN A 172 -16.22 -8.29 1.67
CA ASN A 172 -15.13 -8.20 2.64
C ASN A 172 -13.74 -8.37 2.01
N ILE A 173 -12.75 -7.74 2.66
CA ILE A 173 -11.31 -7.98 2.48
C ILE A 173 -10.75 -8.62 3.74
N TYR A 174 -9.91 -9.64 3.53
CA TYR A 174 -9.25 -10.39 4.59
C TYR A 174 -7.79 -10.00 4.71
N PHE A 175 -7.35 -9.68 5.93
CA PHE A 175 -6.02 -9.19 6.23
C PHE A 175 -5.28 -10.08 7.21
N ALA A 176 -3.98 -10.24 6.95
CA ALA A 176 -3.00 -10.51 8.00
C ALA A 176 -2.43 -9.16 8.47
N ASP A 177 -2.97 -8.67 9.59
CA ASP A 177 -2.64 -7.37 10.18
C ASP A 177 -1.75 -7.55 11.42
N SER A 178 -0.73 -6.71 11.56
CA SER A 178 0.21 -6.77 12.68
C SER A 178 -0.23 -5.95 13.90
N ILE A 179 -1.35 -5.21 13.84
CA ILE A 179 -1.87 -4.45 14.98
C ILE A 179 -2.87 -5.31 15.76
N LYS A 180 -2.50 -5.68 17.00
CA LYS A 180 -3.30 -6.54 17.87
C LYS A 180 -4.70 -5.99 18.14
N ASP A 181 -4.81 -4.69 18.38
CA ASP A 181 -6.09 -4.05 18.72
C ASP A 181 -7.07 -3.98 17.53
N TRP A 182 -6.63 -4.35 16.33
CA TRP A 182 -7.47 -4.34 15.12
C TRP A 182 -7.95 -5.73 14.71
N VAL A 183 -7.61 -6.75 15.49
CA VAL A 183 -8.13 -8.11 15.31
C VAL A 183 -9.64 -8.10 15.59
N ASN A 184 -10.41 -8.63 14.64
CA ASN A 184 -11.87 -8.72 14.74
C ASN A 184 -12.41 -10.07 14.25
N VAL A 185 -11.54 -11.07 14.28
CA VAL A 185 -11.82 -12.42 13.83
C VAL A 185 -11.34 -13.38 14.92
N GLU A 186 -12.24 -14.24 15.39
CA GLU A 186 -11.93 -15.30 16.34
C GLU A 186 -11.43 -16.53 15.57
N ASP A 187 -10.29 -17.09 15.97
CA ASP A 187 -9.80 -18.44 15.63
C ASP A 187 -9.88 -18.91 14.14
N ASN A 188 -9.39 -18.09 13.20
CA ASN A 188 -9.45 -18.39 11.76
C ASN A 188 -8.14 -18.91 11.14
N GLY A 189 -7.34 -19.62 11.94
CA GLY A 189 -6.04 -20.14 11.53
C GLY A 189 -5.02 -19.05 11.20
N ASN A 190 -3.87 -19.44 10.64
CA ASN A 190 -2.72 -18.55 10.45
C ASN A 190 -2.81 -17.60 9.22
N TYR A 191 -4.00 -17.43 8.62
CA TYR A 191 -4.14 -16.82 7.30
C TYR A 191 -4.70 -15.40 7.30
N TYR A 192 -5.52 -15.05 8.28
CA TYR A 192 -6.05 -13.70 8.44
C TYR A 192 -6.53 -13.53 9.88
N ASN A 193 -6.49 -12.29 10.36
CA ASN A 193 -6.93 -11.92 11.71
C ASN A 193 -7.80 -10.66 11.71
N ARG A 194 -8.01 -10.05 10.54
CA ARG A 194 -8.83 -8.86 10.39
C ARG A 194 -9.64 -8.93 9.10
N THR A 195 -10.91 -8.59 9.22
CA THR A 195 -11.85 -8.47 8.11
C THR A 195 -12.35 -7.02 8.02
N ILE A 196 -12.35 -6.44 6.82
CA ILE A 196 -12.84 -5.08 6.58
C ILE A 196 -13.86 -5.11 5.42
N PRO A 197 -15.04 -4.49 5.57
CA PRO A 197 -15.97 -4.34 4.46
C PRO A 197 -15.31 -3.62 3.27
N VAL A 198 -15.55 -4.09 2.04
CA VAL A 198 -14.96 -3.54 0.80
C VAL A 198 -15.24 -2.04 0.67
N SER A 199 -16.43 -1.59 1.08
CA SER A 199 -16.83 -0.18 1.06
C SER A 199 -15.97 0.69 1.99
N GLU A 200 -15.61 0.17 3.16
CA GLU A 200 -14.73 0.83 4.13
C GLU A 200 -13.27 0.75 3.69
N PHE A 201 -12.81 -0.43 3.25
CA PHE A 201 -11.46 -0.63 2.72
C PHE A 201 -11.14 0.39 1.63
N LYS A 202 -12.04 0.61 0.66
CA LYS A 202 -11.82 1.61 -0.41
C LYS A 202 -11.60 3.03 0.13
N LYS A 203 -12.21 3.40 1.25
CA LYS A 203 -12.01 4.70 1.91
C LYS A 203 -10.64 4.76 2.61
N LEU A 204 -10.25 3.69 3.28
CA LEU A 204 -8.94 3.57 3.95
C LEU A 204 -7.79 3.53 2.92
N TRP A 205 -7.97 2.81 1.82
CA TRP A 205 -6.98 2.61 0.77
C TRP A 205 -6.78 3.83 -0.14
N ASN A 206 -7.75 4.75 -0.17
CA ASN A 206 -7.56 6.04 -0.79
C ASN A 206 -6.66 6.94 0.07
N THR A 207 -5.36 6.71 -0.05
CA THR A 207 -4.29 7.44 0.66
C THR A 207 -3.98 8.81 0.08
N SER A 208 -4.74 9.30 -0.91
CA SER A 208 -4.50 10.59 -1.56
C SER A 208 -4.42 11.73 -0.55
N MET A 209 -3.37 12.55 -0.62
CA MET A 209 -3.20 13.76 0.21
C MET A 209 -2.77 14.92 -0.68
N LEU A 210 -3.04 16.16 -0.25
CA LEU A 210 -2.62 17.36 -1.00
C LEU A 210 -1.11 17.36 -1.29
N LYS A 211 -0.30 16.88 -0.33
CA LYS A 211 1.15 16.76 -0.46
C LYS A 211 1.61 15.53 -1.24
N MET A 212 0.71 14.59 -1.57
CA MET A 212 1.04 13.33 -2.24
C MET A 212 -0.07 12.91 -3.23
N PRO A 213 -0.39 13.76 -4.22
CA PRO A 213 -1.59 13.58 -5.04
C PRO A 213 -1.56 12.31 -5.92
N LEU A 214 -0.35 11.80 -6.21
CA LEU A 214 -0.15 10.61 -7.06
C LEU A 214 0.02 9.31 -6.25
N TYR A 215 0.09 9.38 -4.92
CA TYR A 215 0.34 8.22 -4.03
C TYR A 215 -0.96 7.77 -3.36
N ARG A 216 -1.92 7.36 -4.19
CA ARG A 216 -3.22 6.80 -3.78
C ARG A 216 -3.30 5.32 -4.12
N ASN A 217 -4.14 4.58 -3.40
CA ASN A 217 -4.46 3.18 -3.69
C ASN A 217 -3.20 2.36 -3.92
N MET A 218 -2.27 2.43 -2.96
CA MET A 218 -0.94 1.85 -3.09
C MET A 218 -0.94 0.40 -2.67
N PHE A 219 -0.20 -0.42 -3.41
CA PHE A 219 -0.02 -1.84 -3.12
C PHE A 219 1.26 -2.36 -3.76
N TYR A 220 1.76 -3.48 -3.26
CA TYR A 220 3.01 -4.08 -3.67
C TYR A 220 2.78 -5.47 -4.21
N VAL A 221 3.30 -5.69 -5.42
CA VAL A 221 3.18 -6.97 -6.10
C VAL A 221 4.55 -7.61 -6.21
N MET A 222 4.66 -8.85 -5.73
CA MET A 222 5.82 -9.69 -5.95
C MET A 222 5.71 -10.31 -7.34
N LYS A 223 6.72 -10.06 -8.19
CA LYS A 223 6.79 -10.63 -9.54
C LYS A 223 7.58 -11.92 -9.58
#